data_AF-A0A9P5SYF7-F1
#
_entry.id   AF-A0A9P5SYF7-F1
#
_cell.length_a   1.000
_cell.length_b   1.000
_cell.length_c   1.000
_cell.angle_alpha   90.00
_cell.angle_beta   90.00
_cell.angle_gamma   90.00
#
_symmetry.space_group_name_H-M   'P 1'
#
loop_
_entity.id
_entity.type
_entity.pdbx_description
1 polymer ?
#
loop_
_entity_poly.entity_id
_entity_poly.type
_entity_poly.pdbx_seq_one_letter_code
_entity_poly.pdbx_strand_id
1 'polypeptide(L)'
;YYALKREWFEDTAVQESEAFQEQKLRIEKDVHRTDRTISFFASETLPNFAGDYTGVGSNENLELLKDILLTYNVWAAKASTGTITTATTNTSAGKKPSTTESSTAEPNLLEGYVQGMSDLLAPVFAVMGDEVMGFWAFVGLMEKTKKNFYRDQVGMQSQLETLGQLIRVLDPKLYRHL
;
A
#
# COMPACT_ATOMS: atom_id res chain seq x y z
N TYR A 1 4.97 8.45 -11.63
CA TYR A 1 5.82 8.18 -10.46
C TYR A 1 6.52 9.45 -9.96
N TYR A 2 7.58 9.95 -10.61
CA TYR A 2 8.36 11.08 -10.08
C TYR A 2 7.56 12.36 -9.79
N ALA A 3 6.52 12.66 -10.57
CA ALA A 3 5.62 13.77 -10.27
C ALA A 3 4.89 13.59 -8.92
N LEU A 4 4.42 12.38 -8.63
CA LEU A 4 3.78 12.04 -7.35
C LEU A 4 4.79 12.03 -6.20
N LYS A 5 6.01 11.53 -6.46
CA LYS A 5 7.10 11.55 -5.49
C LYS A 5 7.45 12.99 -5.09
N ARG A 6 7.56 13.88 -6.07
CA ARG A 6 7.84 15.30 -5.87
C ARG A 6 6.84 15.98 -4.94
N GLU A 7 5.56 15.66 -5.06
CA GLU A 7 4.51 16.30 -4.27
C GLU A 7 4.72 16.12 -2.76
N TRP A 8 5.14 14.96 -2.29
CA TRP A 8 5.44 14.77 -0.85
C TRP A 8 6.92 15.04 -0.52
N PHE A 9 7.81 14.95 -1.50
CA PHE A 9 9.25 15.13 -1.28
C PHE A 9 9.68 16.60 -1.21
N GLU A 10 9.07 17.49 -2.00
CA GLU A 10 9.41 18.92 -2.03
C GLU A 10 8.48 19.76 -1.14
N ASP A 11 7.26 19.28 -0.85
CA ASP A 11 6.30 20.02 -0.03
C ASP A 11 6.55 19.79 1.47
N THR A 12 7.18 20.77 2.10
CA THR A 12 7.46 20.78 3.55
C THR A 12 6.17 20.73 4.38
N ALA A 13 5.07 21.32 3.92
CA ALA A 13 3.81 21.29 4.67
C ALA A 13 3.20 19.88 4.70
N VAL A 14 3.38 19.10 3.62
CA VAL A 14 2.98 17.69 3.60
C VAL A 14 3.86 16.87 4.53
N GLN A 15 5.18 17.13 4.57
CA GLN A 15 6.11 16.39 5.44
C GLN A 15 5.89 16.65 6.93
N GLU A 16 5.50 17.86 7.29
CA GLU A 16 5.19 18.25 8.67
C GLU A 16 3.77 17.84 9.08
N SER A 17 2.93 17.40 8.14
CA SER A 17 1.59 16.90 8.46
C SER A 17 1.66 15.70 9.38
N GLU A 18 0.89 15.73 10.47
CA GLU A 18 0.77 14.62 11.43
C GLU A 18 0.36 13.32 10.73
N ALA A 19 -0.56 13.39 9.77
CA ALA A 19 -1.00 12.23 8.99
C ALA A 19 0.16 11.64 8.17
N PHE A 20 1.00 12.47 7.55
CA PHE A 20 2.14 12.00 6.79
C PHE A 20 3.22 11.39 7.69
N GLN A 21 3.52 12.03 8.81
CA GLN A 21 4.50 11.52 9.78
C GLN A 21 4.08 10.18 10.37
N GLU A 22 2.81 10.01 10.71
CA GLU A 22 2.29 8.73 11.22
C GLU A 22 2.43 7.62 10.16
N GLN A 23 2.07 7.91 8.90
CA GLN A 23 2.19 6.96 7.80
C GLN A 23 3.65 6.59 7.51
N LYS A 24 4.54 7.59 7.51
CA LYS A 24 5.99 7.39 7.36
C LYS A 24 6.55 6.50 8.46
N LEU A 25 6.20 6.75 9.73
CA LEU A 25 6.61 5.92 10.86
C LEU A 25 6.12 4.47 10.77
N ARG A 26 4.88 4.26 10.33
CA ARG A 26 4.31 2.92 10.11
C ARG A 26 5.06 2.18 9.00
N ILE A 27 5.30 2.85 7.87
CA ILE A 27 6.05 2.29 6.74
C ILE A 27 7.48 1.95 7.18
N GLU A 28 8.17 2.86 7.86
CA GLU A 28 9.53 2.61 8.35
C GLU A 28 9.56 1.38 9.25
N LYS A 29 8.67 1.28 10.24
CA LYS A 29 8.62 0.11 11.13
C LYS A 29 8.38 -1.21 10.40
N ASP A 30 7.55 -1.20 9.35
CA ASP A 30 7.26 -2.40 8.56
C ASP A 30 8.41 -2.78 7.64
N VAL A 31 8.96 -1.83 6.88
CA VAL A 31 10.07 -2.05 5.96
C VAL A 31 11.30 -2.59 6.68
N HIS A 32 11.59 -2.15 7.90
CA HIS A 32 12.68 -2.71 8.70
C HIS A 32 12.48 -4.18 9.08
N ARG A 33 11.23 -4.66 9.16
CA ARG A 33 10.88 -6.05 9.44
C ARG A 33 10.80 -6.92 8.18
N THR A 34 10.73 -6.30 7.01
CA THR A 34 10.55 -7.00 5.74
C THR A 34 11.83 -7.72 5.29
N ASP A 35 11.75 -9.05 5.20
CA ASP A 35 12.68 -9.98 4.53
C ASP A 35 14.19 -9.73 4.67
N ARG A 36 14.65 -9.49 5.90
CA ARG A 36 16.09 -9.31 6.26
C ARG A 36 16.97 -10.56 6.00
N THR A 37 16.37 -11.70 5.67
CA THR A 37 17.09 -12.95 5.34
C THR A 37 17.56 -12.97 3.87
N ILE A 38 17.01 -12.11 3.01
CA ILE A 38 17.37 -12.04 1.60
C ILE A 38 18.54 -11.07 1.43
N SER A 39 19.62 -11.50 0.77
CA SER A 39 20.83 -10.68 0.54
C SER A 39 20.54 -9.32 -0.11
N PHE A 40 19.44 -9.22 -0.86
CA PHE A 40 18.97 -7.98 -1.49
C PHE A 40 18.51 -6.91 -0.47
N PHE A 41 17.95 -7.32 0.67
CA PHE A 41 17.48 -6.43 1.75
C PHE A 41 18.38 -6.46 3.00
N ALA A 42 19.26 -7.46 3.11
CA ALA A 42 20.12 -7.68 4.28
C ALA A 42 21.34 -6.76 4.36
N SER A 43 21.79 -6.15 3.26
CA SER A 43 23.03 -5.35 3.27
C SER A 43 22.86 -4.03 4.01
N GLU A 44 23.70 -3.80 5.03
CA GLU A 44 23.72 -2.59 5.85
C GLU A 44 24.70 -1.57 5.28
N THR A 45 24.35 -1.02 4.12
CA THR A 45 25.22 -0.09 3.38
C THR A 45 25.08 1.36 3.87
N LEU A 46 23.98 1.68 4.55
CA LEU A 46 23.66 3.06 4.95
C LEU A 46 23.38 3.17 6.45
N PRO A 47 23.86 4.26 7.10
CA PRO A 47 23.49 4.57 8.47
C PRO A 47 21.99 4.85 8.55
N ASN A 48 21.33 4.30 9.56
CA ASN A 48 19.90 4.44 9.75
C ASN A 48 19.59 5.82 10.35
N PHE A 49 19.19 6.79 9.52
CA PHE A 49 18.89 8.16 9.98
C PHE A 49 17.56 8.27 10.74
N ALA A 50 16.70 7.25 10.65
CA ALA A 50 15.38 7.20 11.30
C ALA A 50 15.46 6.68 12.74
N GLY A 51 16.32 7.30 13.57
CA GLY A 51 16.42 7.02 15.00
C GLY A 51 17.02 5.66 15.35
N ASP A 52 17.92 5.67 16.32
CA ASP A 52 18.71 4.55 16.87
C ASP A 52 17.86 3.43 17.54
N TYR A 53 16.57 3.32 17.26
CA TYR A 53 15.65 2.43 17.95
C TYR A 53 15.75 0.96 17.53
N THR A 54 16.40 0.66 16.39
CA THR A 54 16.50 -0.70 15.86
C THR A 54 17.91 -1.27 15.94
N GLY A 55 18.95 -0.44 15.98
CA GLY A 55 20.35 -0.89 16.04
C GLY A 55 20.85 -1.63 14.80
N VAL A 56 20.09 -1.61 13.69
CA VAL A 56 20.43 -2.32 12.44
C VAL A 56 20.48 -1.33 11.27
N GLY A 57 21.52 -1.43 10.43
CA GLY A 57 21.71 -0.53 9.27
C GLY A 57 20.60 -0.62 8.23
N SER A 58 20.39 0.48 7.50
CA SER A 58 19.49 0.55 6.36
C SER A 58 20.22 0.18 5.05
N ASN A 59 19.45 0.06 3.99
CA ASN A 59 19.91 -0.29 2.65
C ASN A 59 19.26 0.64 1.63
N GLU A 60 19.94 0.90 0.52
CA GLU A 60 19.37 1.63 -0.64
C GLU A 60 18.03 1.01 -1.07
N ASN A 61 17.96 -0.33 -1.10
CA ASN A 61 16.74 -1.05 -1.46
C ASN A 61 15.60 -0.86 -0.45
N LEU A 62 15.91 -0.69 0.84
CA LEU A 62 14.90 -0.44 1.86
C LEU A 62 14.40 1.00 1.79
N GLU A 63 15.27 1.97 1.51
CA GLU A 63 14.86 3.35 1.27
C GLU A 63 13.97 3.45 0.02
N LEU A 64 14.31 2.75 -1.07
CA LEU A 64 13.45 2.67 -2.26
C LEU A 64 12.09 2.04 -1.95
N LEU A 65 12.05 1.01 -1.09
CA LEU A 65 10.79 0.42 -0.63
C LEU A 65 9.92 1.45 0.09
N LYS A 66 10.52 2.25 0.98
CA LYS A 66 9.83 3.35 1.68
C LYS A 66 9.29 4.39 0.69
N ASP A 67 10.11 4.80 -0.27
CA ASP A 67 9.75 5.79 -1.28
C ASP A 67 8.56 5.36 -2.14
N ILE A 68 8.55 4.10 -2.58
CA ILE A 68 7.45 3.52 -3.37
C ILE A 68 6.16 3.50 -2.55
N LEU A 69 6.23 3.08 -1.28
CA LEU A 69 5.06 3.01 -0.38
C LEU A 69 4.49 4.41 -0.05
N LEU A 70 5.36 5.37 0.24
CA LEU A 70 4.96 6.77 0.46
C LEU A 70 4.32 7.37 -0.78
N THR A 71 4.92 7.14 -1.95
CA THR A 71 4.38 7.60 -3.22
C THR A 71 3.04 6.93 -3.55
N TYR A 72 2.86 5.67 -3.16
CA TYR A 72 1.59 4.96 -3.30
C TYR A 72 0.49 5.59 -2.44
N ASN A 73 0.78 6.01 -1.20
CA ASN A 73 -0.21 6.68 -0.36
C ASN A 73 -0.75 7.96 -0.99
N VAL A 74 0.15 8.79 -1.55
CA VAL A 74 -0.24 10.01 -2.28
C VAL A 74 -1.05 9.66 -3.52
N TRP A 75 -0.65 8.63 -4.27
CA TRP A 75 -1.41 8.15 -5.41
C TRP A 75 -2.82 7.68 -5.02
N ALA A 76 -2.94 6.89 -3.95
CA ALA A 76 -4.21 6.35 -3.47
C ALA A 76 -5.17 7.45 -3.01
N ALA A 77 -4.67 8.47 -2.29
CA ALA A 77 -5.44 9.64 -1.88
C ALA A 77 -5.93 10.49 -3.08
N LYS A 78 -5.19 10.50 -4.18
CA LYS A 78 -5.59 11.22 -5.40
C LYS A 78 -6.52 10.39 -6.29
N ALA A 79 -6.33 9.07 -6.32
CA ALA A 79 -7.22 8.13 -6.99
C ALA A 79 -8.60 8.13 -6.33
N SER A 80 -8.68 8.25 -4.99
CA SER A 80 -9.95 8.39 -4.27
C SER A 80 -10.67 9.72 -4.54
N THR A 81 -9.93 10.80 -4.75
CA THR A 81 -10.48 12.13 -5.05
C THR A 81 -10.92 12.27 -6.52
N GLY A 82 -10.72 11.23 -7.35
CA GLY A 82 -11.09 11.22 -8.77
C GLY A 82 -10.24 12.12 -9.66
N THR A 83 -9.13 12.65 -9.15
CA THR A 83 -8.28 13.61 -9.87
C THR A 83 -7.28 12.93 -10.81
N ILE A 84 -7.04 11.61 -10.64
CA ILE A 84 -6.14 10.85 -11.53
C ILE A 84 -6.95 10.26 -12.68
N THR A 85 -6.92 10.95 -13.83
CA THR A 85 -7.37 10.37 -15.10
C THR A 85 -6.19 9.57 -15.67
N THR A 86 -6.17 8.26 -15.47
CA THR A 86 -5.28 7.38 -16.25
C THR A 86 -5.75 7.42 -17.70
N ALA A 87 -4.95 8.03 -18.57
CA ALA A 87 -5.24 8.19 -19.99
C ALA A 87 -5.44 6.82 -20.66
N THR A 88 -6.70 6.42 -20.82
CA THR A 88 -7.13 5.45 -21.82
C THR A 88 -7.87 6.24 -22.89
N THR A 89 -7.33 6.26 -24.10
CA THR A 89 -7.98 6.76 -25.31
C THR A 89 -9.40 6.22 -25.41
N ASN A 90 -10.40 7.08 -25.55
CA ASN A 90 -11.51 6.92 -26.49
C ASN A 90 -12.33 8.21 -26.63
N THR A 91 -12.40 8.66 -27.87
CA THR A 91 -13.24 9.71 -28.43
C THR A 91 -14.74 9.44 -28.20
N SER A 92 -15.48 10.40 -27.61
CA SER A 92 -16.72 10.97 -28.17
C SER A 92 -17.64 11.64 -27.13
N ALA A 93 -17.93 12.91 -27.38
CA ALA A 93 -19.23 13.59 -27.24
C ALA A 93 -19.97 13.62 -25.88
N GLY A 94 -19.89 14.79 -25.24
CA GLY A 94 -21.02 15.60 -24.73
C GLY A 94 -22.11 14.96 -23.86
N LYS A 95 -22.29 15.50 -22.64
CA LYS A 95 -23.53 16.14 -22.13
C LYS A 95 -23.49 16.31 -20.60
N LYS A 96 -23.71 17.55 -20.12
CA LYS A 96 -24.23 17.88 -18.77
C LYS A 96 -25.68 18.34 -18.95
N PRO A 97 -26.50 18.58 -17.90
CA PRO A 97 -26.54 18.02 -16.54
C PRO A 97 -27.97 17.60 -16.12
N SER A 98 -28.16 16.83 -15.04
CA SER A 98 -29.42 16.87 -14.26
C SER A 98 -29.30 16.27 -12.85
N THR A 99 -30.03 16.91 -11.95
CA THR A 99 -30.19 16.83 -10.50
C THR A 99 -30.85 15.55 -9.97
N THR A 100 -30.66 15.29 -8.67
CA THR A 100 -31.63 14.71 -7.71
C THR A 100 -31.35 13.28 -7.21
N GLU A 101 -30.95 13.24 -5.92
CA GLU A 101 -31.22 12.23 -4.87
C GLU A 101 -30.42 10.92 -4.75
N SER A 102 -30.09 10.64 -3.48
CA SER A 102 -29.78 9.36 -2.82
C SER A 102 -28.32 8.91 -2.68
N SER A 103 -27.96 8.63 -1.41
CA SER A 103 -26.73 8.00 -0.89
C SER A 103 -25.41 8.71 -1.15
N THR A 104 -24.98 9.56 -0.21
CA THR A 104 -23.58 9.97 -0.05
C THR A 104 -22.76 8.75 0.35
N ALA A 105 -22.38 7.94 -0.64
CA ALA A 105 -21.47 6.82 -0.49
C ALA A 105 -20.08 7.35 -0.11
N GLU A 106 -19.68 6.96 1.09
CA GLU A 106 -18.40 7.19 1.77
C GLU A 106 -17.18 7.29 0.81
N PRO A 107 -16.38 8.36 0.87
CA PRO A 107 -15.17 8.50 0.07
C PRO A 107 -14.06 7.56 0.58
N ASN A 108 -13.94 6.41 -0.10
CA ASN A 108 -12.73 5.59 -0.32
C ASN A 108 -11.88 5.17 0.91
N LEU A 109 -12.19 3.96 1.35
CA LEU A 109 -11.68 3.12 2.43
C LEU A 109 -10.16 2.75 2.46
N LEU A 110 -9.31 3.46 1.72
CA LEU A 110 -7.85 3.31 1.74
C LEU A 110 -7.20 4.67 2.04
N GLU A 111 -7.49 5.24 3.21
CA GLU A 111 -6.91 6.53 3.64
C GLU A 111 -5.39 6.47 3.99
N GLY A 112 -4.74 5.32 3.84
CA GLY A 112 -3.30 5.21 4.10
C GLY A 112 -2.72 3.81 3.94
N TYR A 113 -1.43 3.71 4.25
CA TYR A 113 -0.68 2.46 4.29
C TYR A 113 -1.27 1.52 5.35
N VAL A 114 -1.47 0.26 4.95
CA VAL A 114 -1.93 -0.82 5.81
C VAL A 114 -0.78 -1.77 6.08
N GLN A 115 -0.65 -2.20 7.34
CA GLN A 115 0.42 -3.10 7.75
C GLN A 115 0.46 -4.36 6.87
N GLY A 116 1.65 -4.75 6.42
CA GLY A 116 1.87 -5.87 5.50
C GLY A 116 1.85 -5.51 4.00
N MET A 117 1.56 -4.26 3.64
CA MET A 117 1.77 -3.79 2.26
C MET A 117 3.26 -3.76 1.87
N SER A 118 4.18 -3.57 2.83
CA SER A 118 5.62 -3.70 2.58
C SER A 118 6.01 -5.12 2.17
N ASP A 119 5.42 -6.14 2.81
CA ASP A 119 5.70 -7.54 2.52
C ASP A 119 5.12 -7.97 1.17
N LEU A 120 4.07 -7.31 0.69
CA LEU A 120 3.59 -7.49 -0.68
C LEU A 120 4.51 -6.83 -1.71
N LEU A 121 5.07 -5.67 -1.37
CA LEU A 121 5.95 -4.92 -2.27
C LEU A 121 7.33 -5.58 -2.39
N ALA A 122 7.88 -6.14 -1.32
CA ALA A 122 9.22 -6.72 -1.30
C ALA A 122 9.52 -7.74 -2.41
N PRO A 123 8.70 -8.79 -2.65
CA PRO A 123 8.95 -9.73 -3.74
C PRO A 123 8.75 -9.09 -5.12
N VAL A 124 7.81 -8.16 -5.26
CA VAL A 124 7.60 -7.41 -6.52
C VAL A 124 8.84 -6.58 -6.83
N PHE A 125 9.37 -5.87 -5.84
CA PHE A 125 10.54 -5.02 -5.98
C PHE A 125 11.82 -5.84 -6.21
N ALA A 126 11.99 -6.96 -5.50
CA ALA A 126 13.14 -7.86 -5.69
C ALA A 126 13.21 -8.45 -7.10
N VAL A 127 12.06 -8.66 -7.76
CA VAL A 127 12.01 -9.13 -9.16
C VAL A 127 12.18 -8.00 -10.17
N MET A 128 11.57 -6.83 -9.92
CA MET A 128 11.60 -5.71 -10.88
C MET A 128 12.96 -4.99 -10.88
N GLY A 129 13.59 -4.83 -9.73
CA GLY A 129 14.88 -4.12 -9.58
C GLY A 129 14.87 -2.63 -9.92
N ASP A 130 13.73 -2.08 -10.36
CA ASP A 130 13.54 -0.68 -10.72
C ASP A 130 12.38 -0.07 -9.93
N GLU A 131 12.60 1.15 -9.43
CA GLU A 131 11.65 1.89 -8.58
C GLU A 131 10.33 2.20 -9.29
N VAL A 132 10.39 2.64 -10.55
CA VAL A 132 9.21 3.06 -11.32
C VAL A 132 8.38 1.85 -11.74
N MET A 133 9.05 0.79 -12.20
CA MET A 133 8.39 -0.46 -12.56
C MET A 133 7.80 -1.16 -11.33
N GLY A 134 8.54 -1.17 -10.21
CA GLY A 134 8.06 -1.68 -8.92
C GLY A 134 6.80 -0.95 -8.45
N PHE A 135 6.76 0.38 -8.58
CA PHE A 135 5.58 1.17 -8.23
C PHE A 135 4.35 0.81 -9.08
N TRP A 136 4.46 0.80 -10.41
CA TRP A 136 3.29 0.51 -11.25
C TRP A 136 2.82 -0.94 -11.13
N ALA A 137 3.75 -1.88 -10.97
CA ALA A 137 3.43 -3.27 -10.69
C ALA A 137 2.69 -3.40 -9.34
N PHE A 138 3.14 -2.67 -8.32
CA PHE A 138 2.49 -2.62 -7.01
C PHE A 138 1.09 -2.00 -7.08
N VAL A 139 0.91 -0.90 -7.82
CA VAL A 139 -0.41 -0.29 -8.06
C VAL A 139 -1.36 -1.30 -8.70
N GLY A 140 -0.91 -2.03 -9.73
CA GLY A 140 -1.72 -3.06 -10.38
C GLY A 140 -2.02 -4.27 -9.48
N LEU A 141 -1.10 -4.63 -8.58
CA LEU A 141 -1.31 -5.67 -7.57
C LEU A 141 -2.38 -5.23 -6.56
N MET A 142 -2.23 -4.01 -6.03
CA MET A 142 -3.16 -3.42 -5.08
C MET A 142 -4.55 -3.23 -5.67
N GLU A 143 -4.69 -2.92 -6.97
CA GLU A 143 -6.00 -2.86 -7.60
C GLU A 143 -6.77 -4.19 -7.52
N LYS A 144 -6.06 -5.31 -7.57
CA LYS A 144 -6.63 -6.66 -7.45
C LYS A 144 -6.86 -7.07 -5.99
N THR A 145 -5.95 -6.69 -5.09
CA THR A 145 -5.97 -7.14 -3.69
C THR A 145 -6.59 -6.14 -2.71
N LYS A 146 -6.91 -4.90 -3.13
CA LYS A 146 -7.46 -3.81 -2.29
C LYS A 146 -8.63 -4.23 -1.40
N LYS A 147 -9.45 -5.19 -1.88
CA LYS A 147 -10.58 -5.73 -1.12
C LYS A 147 -10.19 -6.42 0.19
N ASN A 148 -8.97 -6.97 0.25
CA ASN A 148 -8.43 -7.63 1.44
C ASN A 148 -7.79 -6.63 2.42
N PHE A 149 -7.48 -5.42 1.95
CA PHE A 149 -6.76 -4.39 2.72
C PHE A 149 -7.66 -3.23 3.16
N TYR A 150 -8.97 -3.30 2.89
CA TYR A 150 -9.91 -2.34 3.43
C TYR A 150 -9.85 -2.33 4.96
N ARG A 151 -9.87 -1.13 5.57
CA ARG A 151 -9.82 -0.92 7.03
C ARG A 151 -10.88 -1.76 7.77
N ASP A 152 -11.97 -2.06 7.09
CA ASP A 152 -13.11 -2.77 7.64
C ASP A 152 -12.82 -4.25 7.89
N GLN A 153 -11.68 -4.78 7.41
CA GLN A 153 -11.25 -6.18 7.55
C GLN A 153 -12.27 -7.23 7.07
N VAL A 154 -13.39 -6.80 6.46
CA VAL A 154 -14.49 -7.67 6.00
C VAL A 154 -13.97 -8.69 4.99
N GLY A 155 -12.99 -8.31 4.15
CA GLY A 155 -12.31 -9.24 3.24
C GLY A 155 -11.61 -10.39 3.97
N MET A 156 -10.85 -10.08 5.03
CA MET A 156 -10.14 -11.09 5.84
C MET A 156 -11.12 -11.96 6.63
N GLN A 157 -12.16 -11.36 7.23
CA GLN A 157 -13.22 -12.12 7.91
C GLN A 157 -13.93 -13.07 6.95
N SER A 158 -14.28 -12.63 5.73
CA SER A 158 -14.95 -13.48 4.74
C SER A 158 -14.08 -14.67 4.30
N GLN A 159 -12.77 -14.47 4.19
CA GLN A 159 -11.83 -15.56 3.87
C GLN A 159 -11.69 -16.53 5.05
N LEU A 160 -11.65 -16.02 6.28
CA LEU A 160 -11.60 -16.85 7.48
C LEU A 160 -12.90 -17.65 7.66
N GLU A 161 -14.05 -17.06 7.35
CA GLU A 161 -15.35 -17.74 7.33
C GLU A 161 -15.40 -18.83 6.27
N THR A 162 -14.93 -18.53 5.06
CA THR A 162 -14.85 -19.51 3.97
C THR A 162 -13.92 -20.66 4.34
N LEU A 163 -12.77 -20.35 4.95
CA LEU A 163 -11.83 -21.36 5.45
C LEU A 163 -12.46 -22.19 6.57
N GLY A 164 -13.19 -21.57 7.50
CA GLY A 164 -13.92 -22.28 8.56
C GLY A 164 -14.98 -23.23 8.00
N GLN A 165 -15.73 -22.81 6.97
CA GLN A 165 -16.68 -23.68 6.27
C GLN A 165 -15.97 -24.82 5.54
N LEU A 166 -14.81 -24.57 4.93
CA LEU A 166 -14.03 -25.59 4.24
C LEU A 166 -13.43 -26.61 5.22
N ILE A 167 -12.90 -26.16 6.36
CA ILE A 167 -12.37 -27.02 7.43
C ILE A 167 -13.51 -27.87 8.01
N ARG A 168 -14.72 -27.31 8.17
CA ARG A 168 -15.90 -28.07 8.62
C ARG A 168 -16.25 -29.23 7.68
N VAL A 169 -16.01 -29.10 6.37
CA VAL A 169 -16.26 -30.15 5.37
C VAL A 169 -15.09 -31.14 5.29
N LEU A 170 -13.85 -30.67 5.38
CA LEU A 170 -12.64 -31.48 5.25
C LEU A 170 -12.30 -32.28 6.52
N ASP A 171 -12.41 -31.69 7.70
CA ASP A 171 -12.18 -32.35 8.99
C ASP A 171 -13.13 -31.82 10.09
N PRO A 172 -14.27 -32.50 10.30
CA PRO A 172 -15.22 -32.13 11.33
C PRO A 172 -14.72 -32.32 12.76
N LYS A 173 -13.68 -33.14 12.99
CA LYS A 173 -13.12 -33.33 14.33
C LYS A 173 -12.21 -32.16 14.69
N LEU A 174 -11.39 -31.70 13.74
CA LEU A 174 -10.56 -30.51 13.90
C LEU A 174 -11.43 -29.24 14.08
N TYR A 175 -12.50 -29.09 13.28
CA TYR A 175 -13.41 -27.95 13.41
C TYR A 175 -14.11 -27.84 14.77
N ARG A 176 -14.35 -28.97 15.47
CA ARG A 176 -14.93 -28.94 16.83
C ARG A 176 -13.93 -28.60 17.92
N HIS A 177 -12.64 -28.64 17.62
CA HIS A 177 -11.56 -28.37 18.57
C HIS A 177 -10.99 -26.95 18.45
N LEU A 178 -11.11 -26.35 17.26
CA LEU A 178 -10.85 -24.93 16.99
C LEU A 178 -12.01 -24.05 17.49
#